data_AF-A0A8J7TPQ2-F1
#
_entry.id   AF-A0A8J7TPQ2-F1
#
_cell.length_a   1.000
_cell.length_b   1.000
_cell.length_c   1.000
_cell.angle_alpha   90.00
_cell.angle_beta   90.00
_cell.angle_gamma   90.00
#
_symmetry.space_group_name_H-M   'P 1'
#
loop_
_entity.id
_entity.type
_entity.pdbx_description
1 polymer ?
#
loop_
_entity_poly.entity_id
_entity_poly.type
_entity_poly.pdbx_seq_one_letter_code
_entity_poly.pdbx_strand_id
1 'polypeptide(L)'
;MGSTENLEVQSLLIEALQGLLDSRIGIVEAARAISRACFALRQDKNPLFIPFIRIDSETDKFPVGKVRELWAAEALAHYDQERALTEQRYSSLAMQSATALLDWARSQEY
;
A
#
# COMPACT_ATOMS: atom_id res chain seq x y z
N MET A 1 6.81 -15.18 14.72
CA MET A 1 6.93 -13.71 14.78
C MET A 1 6.71 -13.32 16.22
N GLY A 2 7.65 -12.60 16.81
CA GLY A 2 7.55 -12.13 18.20
C GLY A 2 6.66 -10.90 18.31
N SER A 3 6.14 -10.58 19.49
CA SER A 3 5.27 -9.41 19.71
C SER A 3 5.89 -8.10 19.21
N THR A 4 7.21 -7.92 19.35
CA THR A 4 7.95 -6.75 18.86
C THR A 4 7.90 -6.61 17.34
N GLU A 5 8.03 -7.71 16.60
CA GLU A 5 7.99 -7.72 15.14
C GLU A 5 6.60 -7.34 14.62
N ASN A 6 5.55 -7.80 15.30
CA ASN A 6 4.18 -7.43 14.95
C ASN A 6 3.90 -5.93 15.19
N LEU A 7 4.42 -5.35 16.28
CA LEU A 7 4.31 -3.92 16.58
C LEU A 7 5.01 -3.05 15.53
N GLU A 8 6.20 -3.46 15.08
CA GLU A 8 6.92 -2.77 13.99
C GLU A 8 6.12 -2.82 12.68
N VAL A 9 5.60 -3.99 12.31
CA VAL A 9 4.78 -4.15 11.10
C VAL A 9 3.48 -3.35 11.19
N GLN A 10 2.82 -3.32 12.36
CA GLN A 10 1.63 -2.49 12.57
C GLN A 10 1.94 -0.99 12.45
N SER A 11 3.09 -0.55 12.98
CA SER A 11 3.53 0.84 12.86
C SER A 11 3.75 1.23 11.39
N LEU A 12 4.41 0.37 10.61
CA LEU A 12 4.60 0.57 9.17
C LEU A 12 3.29 0.58 8.39
N LEU A 13 2.33 -0.28 8.77
CA LEU A 13 0.99 -0.28 8.19
C LEU A 13 0.28 1.06 8.43
N ILE A 14 0.30 1.55 9.66
CA ILE A 14 -0.32 2.84 10.03
C ILE A 14 0.36 3.98 9.28
N GLU A 15 1.69 3.98 9.20
CA GLU A 15 2.44 5.01 8.46
C GLU A 15 2.07 5.02 6.98
N ALA A 16 1.95 3.86 6.32
CA ALA A 16 1.55 3.77 4.92
C ALA A 16 0.11 4.27 4.70
N LEU A 17 -0.83 3.90 5.59
CA LEU A 17 -2.21 4.35 5.53
C LEU A 17 -2.33 5.86 5.71
N GLN A 18 -1.63 6.43 6.69
CA GLN A 18 -1.57 7.87 6.89
C GLN A 18 -0.89 8.55 5.70
N GLY A 19 0.21 7.99 5.18
CA GLY A 19 0.92 8.51 4.02
C GLY A 19 0.02 8.60 2.80
N LEU A 20 -0.82 7.59 2.57
CA LEU A 20 -1.83 7.61 1.51
C LEU A 20 -2.89 8.69 1.76
N LEU A 21 -3.48 8.72 2.95
CA LEU A 21 -4.55 9.67 3.30
C LEU A 21 -4.07 11.13 3.25
N ASP A 22 -2.83 11.38 3.66
CA ASP A 22 -2.19 12.70 3.63
C ASP A 22 -1.62 13.04 2.23
N SER A 23 -1.78 12.17 1.23
CA SER A 23 -1.20 12.30 -0.11
C SER A 23 0.34 12.44 -0.13
N ARG A 24 1.03 11.92 0.90
CA ARG A 24 2.50 11.86 0.98
C ARG A 24 3.09 10.75 0.12
N ILE A 25 2.34 9.67 -0.10
CA ILE A 25 2.70 8.57 -1.01
C ILE A 25 1.53 8.25 -1.95
N GLY A 26 1.85 7.66 -3.11
CA GLY A 26 0.85 7.25 -4.10
C GLY A 26 0.09 5.98 -3.70
N ILE A 27 -1.02 5.71 -4.40
CA ILE A 27 -1.87 4.54 -4.16
C ILE A 27 -1.12 3.23 -4.41
N VAL A 28 -0.29 3.15 -5.46
CA VAL A 28 0.48 1.93 -5.76
C VAL A 28 1.53 1.67 -4.68
N GLU A 29 2.22 2.72 -4.24
CA GLU A 29 3.22 2.61 -3.18
C GLU A 29 2.59 2.19 -1.85
N ALA A 30 1.47 2.81 -1.49
CA ALA A 30 0.71 2.44 -0.29
C ALA A 30 0.18 1.00 -0.37
N ALA A 31 -0.43 0.60 -1.49
CA ALA A 31 -0.96 -0.74 -1.67
C ALA A 31 0.11 -1.82 -1.49
N ARG A 32 1.33 -1.58 -2.01
CA ARG A 32 2.46 -2.48 -1.85
C ARG A 32 2.93 -2.60 -0.40
N ALA A 33 3.01 -1.47 0.32
CA ALA A 33 3.36 -1.48 1.74
C ALA A 33 2.31 -2.21 2.58
N ILE A 34 1.02 -1.93 2.33
CA ILE A 34 -0.12 -2.53 3.05
C ILE A 34 -0.24 -4.04 2.74
N SER A 35 -0.06 -4.45 1.49
CA SER A 35 -0.05 -5.85 1.05
C SER A 35 1.06 -6.64 1.77
N ARG A 36 2.27 -6.09 1.86
CA ARG A 36 3.37 -6.71 2.63
C ARG A 36 3.06 -6.82 4.12
N ALA A 37 2.51 -5.77 4.72
CA ALA A 37 2.09 -5.79 6.13
C ALA A 37 0.97 -6.82 6.38
N CYS A 38 0.04 -7.00 5.45
CA CYS A 38 -1.01 -8.01 5.51
C CYS A 38 -0.45 -9.41 5.72
N PHE A 39 0.51 -9.83 4.88
CA PHE A 39 1.10 -11.16 4.97
C PHE A 39 1.97 -11.33 6.22
N ALA A 40 2.71 -10.28 6.60
CA ALA A 40 3.50 -10.27 7.82
C ALA A 40 2.61 -10.43 9.08
N LEU A 41 1.47 -9.75 9.16
CA LEU A 41 0.51 -9.87 10.26
C LEU A 41 -0.42 -11.09 10.15
N ARG A 42 -0.29 -11.91 9.10
CA ARG A 42 -1.18 -13.05 8.80
C ARG A 42 -2.66 -12.65 8.71
N GLN A 43 -2.91 -11.50 8.09
CA GLN A 43 -4.24 -10.92 7.89
C GLN A 43 -4.76 -11.15 6.46
N ASP A 44 -4.23 -12.15 5.74
CA ASP A 44 -4.59 -12.48 4.35
C ASP A 44 -6.08 -12.83 4.16
N LYS A 45 -6.79 -13.16 5.25
CA LYS A 45 -8.24 -13.41 5.27
C LYS A 45 -9.06 -12.21 5.73
N ASN A 46 -8.43 -11.12 6.15
CA ASN A 46 -9.13 -9.93 6.64
C ASN A 46 -9.64 -9.10 5.45
N PRO A 47 -10.97 -8.89 5.34
CA PRO A 47 -11.56 -8.21 4.18
C PRO A 47 -11.08 -6.77 4.01
N LEU A 48 -10.59 -6.12 5.07
CA LEU A 48 -10.08 -4.74 5.01
C LEU A 48 -8.77 -4.63 4.21
N PHE A 49 -8.01 -5.73 4.05
CA PHE A 49 -6.79 -5.75 3.26
C PHE A 49 -7.02 -6.10 1.78
N ILE A 50 -8.14 -6.76 1.45
CA ILE A 50 -8.43 -7.25 0.10
C ILE A 50 -8.31 -6.15 -0.98
N PRO A 51 -8.84 -4.92 -0.80
CA PRO A 51 -8.68 -3.86 -1.80
C PRO A 51 -7.21 -3.57 -2.13
N PHE A 52 -6.33 -3.55 -1.13
CA PHE A 52 -4.92 -3.24 -1.32
C PHE A 52 -4.14 -4.41 -1.92
N ILE A 53 -4.45 -5.65 -1.55
CA ILE A 53 -3.89 -6.85 -2.19
C ILE A 53 -4.23 -6.85 -3.68
N ARG A 54 -5.49 -6.54 -4.02
CA ARG A 54 -5.94 -6.45 -5.42
C ARG A 54 -5.22 -5.33 -6.17
N ILE A 55 -5.16 -4.12 -5.61
CA ILE A 55 -4.47 -3.00 -6.24
C ILE A 55 -2.99 -3.36 -6.47
N ASP A 56 -2.30 -3.88 -5.45
CA ASP A 56 -0.88 -4.26 -5.57
C ASP A 56 -0.67 -5.29 -6.67
N SER A 57 -1.52 -6.31 -6.76
CA SER A 57 -1.46 -7.34 -7.81
C SER A 57 -1.72 -6.79 -9.21
N GLU A 58 -2.64 -5.83 -9.38
CA GLU A 58 -2.95 -5.24 -10.68
C GLU A 58 -1.93 -4.15 -11.10
N THR A 59 -1.09 -3.71 -10.17
CA THR A 59 -0.13 -2.60 -10.34
C THR A 59 1.32 -3.02 -10.08
N ASP A 60 1.59 -4.32 -10.06
CA ASP A 60 2.91 -4.92 -9.82
C ASP A 60 3.96 -4.50 -10.87
N LYS A 61 3.51 -4.24 -12.10
CA LYS A 61 4.33 -3.74 -13.21
C LYS A 61 4.92 -2.35 -12.98
N PHE A 62 4.36 -1.54 -12.09
CA PHE A 62 4.81 -0.16 -11.90
C PHE A 62 5.96 -0.08 -10.89
N PRO A 63 7.14 0.44 -11.30
CA PRO A 63 8.28 0.59 -10.39
C PRO A 63 8.05 1.73 -9.39
N VAL A 64 8.16 1.41 -8.10
CA VAL A 64 8.03 2.35 -6.97
C VAL A 64 9.20 2.19 -5.99
N GLY A 65 9.58 3.28 -5.32
CA GLY A 65 10.72 3.31 -4.42
C GLY A 65 12.06 3.05 -5.12
N LYS A 66 12.99 2.42 -4.40
CA LYS A 66 14.40 2.26 -4.83
C LYS A 66 14.61 1.49 -6.13
N VAL A 67 13.69 0.60 -6.50
CA VAL A 67 13.83 -0.17 -7.76
C VAL A 67 13.89 0.76 -8.98
N ARG A 68 13.29 1.95 -8.90
CA ARG A 68 13.31 2.96 -9.96
C ARG A 68 14.72 3.41 -10.35
N GLU A 69 15.69 3.36 -9.43
CA GLU A 69 17.09 3.69 -9.69
C GLU A 69 17.74 2.76 -10.72
N LEU A 70 17.15 1.58 -10.94
CA LEU A 70 17.64 0.55 -11.86
C LEU A 70 16.95 0.59 -13.23
N TRP A 71 16.00 1.50 -13.45
CA TRP A 71 15.21 1.58 -14.67
C TRP A 71 15.71 2.67 -15.62
N ALA A 72 15.58 2.43 -16.93
CA ALA A 72 15.81 3.45 -17.93
C ALA A 72 14.82 4.62 -17.78
N ALA A 73 15.30 5.84 -18.01
CA ALA A 73 14.50 7.06 -17.80
C ALA A 73 13.25 7.10 -18.68
N GLU A 74 13.34 6.64 -19.92
CA GLU A 74 12.24 6.59 -20.87
C GLU A 74 11.15 5.59 -20.44
N ALA A 75 11.56 4.44 -19.88
CA ALA A 75 10.63 3.46 -19.35
C ALA A 75 9.91 4.00 -18.11
N LEU A 76 10.61 4.70 -17.22
CA LEU A 76 10.00 5.35 -16.06
C LEU A 76 8.94 6.38 -16.49
N ALA A 77 9.25 7.24 -17.45
CA ALA A 77 8.31 8.25 -17.93
C ALA A 77 7.02 7.62 -18.50
N HIS A 78 7.15 6.54 -19.28
CA HIS A 78 6.01 5.80 -19.81
C HIS A 78 5.15 5.19 -18.71
N TYR A 79 5.76 4.46 -17.78
CA TYR A 79 5.03 3.80 -16.69
C TYR A 79 4.46 4.77 -15.65
N ASP A 80 5.09 5.94 -15.44
CA ASP A 80 4.55 6.97 -14.54
C ASP A 80 3.23 7.54 -15.09
N GLN A 81 3.12 7.71 -16.41
CA GLN A 81 1.87 8.14 -17.05
C GLN A 81 0.77 7.08 -16.89
N GLU A 82 1.07 5.81 -17.15
CA GLU A 82 0.11 4.71 -16.95
C GLU A 82 -0.29 4.56 -15.48
N ARG A 83 0.67 4.74 -14.56
CA ARG A 83 0.43 4.67 -13.13
C ARG A 83 -0.53 5.76 -12.70
N ALA A 84 -0.31 7.00 -13.10
CA ALA A 84 -1.18 8.12 -12.73
C ALA A 84 -2.65 7.88 -13.14
N LEU A 85 -2.88 7.36 -14.36
CA LEU A 85 -4.22 7.00 -14.83
C LEU A 85 -4.84 5.85 -14.02
N THR A 86 -4.03 4.87 -13.63
CA THR A 86 -4.47 3.73 -12.84
C THR A 86 -4.80 4.14 -11.41
N GLU A 87 -3.96 4.95 -10.78
CA GLU A 87 -4.19 5.51 -9.45
C GLU A 87 -5.46 6.37 -9.41
N GLN A 88 -5.71 7.16 -10.45
CA GLN A 88 -6.95 7.94 -10.56
C GLN A 88 -8.20 7.05 -10.52
N ARG A 89 -8.18 5.89 -11.22
CA ARG A 89 -9.29 4.92 -11.22
C ARG A 89 -9.51 4.30 -9.84
N TYR A 90 -8.45 4.12 -9.07
CA TYR A 90 -8.49 3.53 -7.73
C TYR A 90 -8.77 4.54 -6.61
N SER A 91 -8.59 5.84 -6.84
CA SER A 91 -8.67 6.91 -5.83
C SER A 91 -9.80 6.74 -4.81
N SER A 92 -11.05 6.69 -5.26
CA SER A 92 -12.21 6.59 -4.36
C SER A 92 -12.19 5.31 -3.52
N LEU A 93 -11.87 4.16 -4.12
CA LEU A 93 -11.79 2.87 -3.42
C LEU A 93 -10.64 2.86 -2.41
N ALA A 94 -9.46 3.34 -2.82
CA ALA A 94 -8.25 3.34 -2.00
C ALA A 94 -8.43 4.23 -0.76
N MET A 95 -9.01 5.42 -0.91
CA MET A 95 -9.22 6.35 0.21
C MET A 95 -10.23 5.79 1.22
N GLN A 96 -11.38 5.26 0.75
CA GLN A 96 -12.39 4.66 1.64
C GLN A 96 -11.82 3.44 2.38
N SER A 97 -11.10 2.57 1.67
CA SER A 97 -10.49 1.38 2.26
C SER A 97 -9.39 1.75 3.25
N ALA A 98 -8.60 2.80 2.96
CA ALA A 98 -7.53 3.26 3.84
C ALA A 98 -8.08 3.79 5.17
N THR A 99 -9.16 4.56 5.14
CA THR A 99 -9.83 5.04 6.36
C THR A 99 -10.30 3.86 7.23
N ALA A 100 -11.05 2.92 6.64
CA ALA A 100 -11.56 1.77 7.37
C ALA A 100 -10.45 0.88 7.94
N LEU A 101 -9.38 0.66 7.16
CA LEU A 101 -8.25 -0.15 7.61
C LEU A 101 -7.41 0.57 8.67
N LEU A 102 -7.29 1.90 8.64
CA LEU A 102 -6.58 2.68 9.65
C LEU A 102 -7.31 2.64 11.00
N ASP A 103 -8.63 2.77 10.99
CA ASP A 103 -9.44 2.65 12.21
C ASP A 103 -9.31 1.26 12.82
N TRP A 104 -9.37 0.20 11.99
CA TRP A 104 -9.10 -1.15 12.44
C TRP A 104 -7.69 -1.30 13.00
N ALA A 105 -6.66 -0.82 12.29
CA ALA A 105 -5.27 -0.97 12.70
C ALA A 105 -4.99 -0.32 14.06
N ARG A 106 -5.61 0.83 14.35
CA ARG A 106 -5.51 1.52 15.64
C ARG A 106 -6.26 0.82 16.77
N SER A 107 -7.26 0.02 16.45
CA SER A 107 -8.04 -0.76 17.43
C SER A 107 -7.38 -2.07 17.86
N GLN A 108 -6.33 -2.50 17.17
CA GLN A 108 -5.64 -3.75 17.51
C GLN A 108 -4.68 -3.52 18.68
N GLU A 109 -4.87 -4.27 19.77
CA GLU A 109 -3.92 -4.39 20.88
C GLU A 109 -2.91 -5.50 20.54
N TYR A 110 -1.61 -5.19 20.55
CA TYR A 110 -0.51 -6.14 20.32
C TYR A 110 0.44 -6.22 21.51
#